data_AF-A0AAJ5RPD9-F1
#
_entry.id   AF-A0AAJ5RPD9-F1
#
_cell.length_a   1.000
_cell.length_b   1.000
_cell.length_c   1.000
_cell.angle_alpha   90.00
_cell.angle_beta   90.00
_cell.angle_gamma   90.00
#
_symmetry.space_group_name_H-M   'P 1'
#
loop_
_entity.id
_entity.type
_entity.pdbx_description
1 polymer ?
#
loop_
_entity_poly.entity_id
_entity_poly.type
_entity_poly.pdbx_seq_one_letter_code
_entity_poly.pdbx_strand_id
1 'polypeptide(L)'
;MEKNYEEYINNAIDWAKSHLNSEEYCFICLAFVEDALERSNNIEIFGGDTAKESAVLYEASMQTGIPPKGTFVFYDCFGVIKDERKNWGHVGLSVGNGEIIHAWDKVRIDHFLEVEKLSTAPGWDKPKFIGWVPLARIMEGFQSKVY
;
A
#
# COMPACT_ATOMS: atom_id res chain seq x y z
N MET A 1 -20.91 -2.57 16.78
CA MET A 1 -20.85 -3.64 15.78
C MET A 1 -19.53 -3.47 15.06
N GLU A 2 -18.58 -4.39 15.25
CA GLU A 2 -17.40 -4.46 14.38
C GLU A 2 -17.90 -4.72 12.96
N LYS A 3 -17.57 -3.82 12.04
CA LYS A 3 -17.77 -4.08 10.62
C LYS A 3 -16.83 -5.22 10.24
N ASN A 4 -17.38 -6.31 9.74
CA ASN A 4 -16.59 -7.39 9.18
C ASN A 4 -16.09 -6.96 7.80
N TYR A 5 -14.80 -6.68 7.68
CA TYR A 5 -14.17 -6.29 6.43
C TYR A 5 -13.56 -7.45 5.64
N GLU A 6 -13.77 -8.70 6.06
CA GLU A 6 -13.12 -9.88 5.46
C GLU A 6 -13.41 -10.01 3.95
N GLU A 7 -14.62 -9.67 3.51
CA GLU A 7 -14.96 -9.67 2.08
C GLU A 7 -14.13 -8.63 1.31
N TYR A 8 -14.06 -7.38 1.80
CA TYR A 8 -13.25 -6.32 1.20
C TYR A 8 -11.78 -6.70 1.11
N ILE A 9 -11.26 -7.31 2.18
CA ILE A 9 -9.88 -7.79 2.25
C ILE A 9 -9.63 -8.86 1.20
N ASN A 10 -10.51 -9.86 1.10
CA ASN A 10 -10.34 -10.96 0.14
C ASN A 10 -10.44 -10.46 -1.30
N ASN A 11 -11.41 -9.61 -1.61
CA ASN A 11 -11.56 -9.00 -2.93
C ASN A 11 -10.30 -8.21 -3.32
N ALA A 12 -9.74 -7.42 -2.39
CA ALA A 12 -8.55 -6.63 -2.65
C ALA A 12 -7.31 -7.50 -2.87
N ILE A 13 -7.14 -8.56 -2.07
CA ILE A 13 -6.01 -9.50 -2.21
C ILE A 13 -6.12 -10.29 -3.51
N ASP A 14 -7.31 -10.77 -3.87
CA ASP A 14 -7.52 -11.53 -5.10
C ASP A 14 -7.30 -10.66 -6.34
N TRP A 15 -7.77 -9.41 -6.29
CA TRP A 15 -7.47 -8.42 -7.32
C TRP A 15 -5.96 -8.14 -7.41
N ALA A 16 -5.28 -7.91 -6.29
CA ALA A 16 -3.84 -7.65 -6.30
C ALA A 16 -3.06 -8.85 -6.86
N LYS A 17 -3.45 -10.08 -6.49
CA LYS A 17 -2.84 -11.32 -6.98
C LYS A 17 -3.03 -11.54 -8.46
N SER A 18 -4.16 -11.12 -9.04
CA SER A 18 -4.39 -11.24 -10.49
C SER A 18 -3.45 -10.35 -11.32
N HIS A 19 -2.79 -9.37 -10.68
CA HIS A 19 -1.80 -8.48 -11.29
C HIS A 19 -0.35 -8.89 -11.03
N LEU A 20 -0.09 -10.04 -10.40
CA LEU A 20 1.28 -10.51 -10.11
C LEU A 20 2.16 -10.51 -11.37
N ASN A 21 3.38 -9.99 -11.21
CA ASN A 21 4.35 -9.74 -12.28
C ASN A 21 3.98 -8.67 -13.31
N SER A 22 2.85 -7.97 -13.17
CA SER A 22 2.55 -6.80 -14.00
C SER A 22 3.52 -5.66 -13.72
N GLU A 23 3.94 -4.96 -14.77
CA GLU A 23 4.76 -3.73 -14.69
C GLU A 23 3.89 -2.45 -14.81
N GLU A 24 2.57 -2.59 -15.00
CA GLU A 24 1.64 -1.47 -15.23
C GLU A 24 1.58 -0.47 -14.08
N TYR A 25 1.91 -0.92 -12.86
CA TYR A 25 1.93 -0.11 -11.64
C TYR A 25 3.33 0.30 -11.19
N CYS A 26 4.34 0.17 -12.06
CA CYS A 26 5.70 0.60 -11.74
C CYS A 26 5.72 2.08 -11.33
N PHE A 27 6.39 2.39 -10.22
CA PHE A 27 6.45 3.73 -9.58
C PHE A 27 5.14 4.30 -9.01
N ILE A 28 3.99 3.63 -9.13
CA ILE A 28 2.69 4.11 -8.63
C ILE A 28 2.08 3.15 -7.58
N CYS A 29 2.90 2.78 -6.59
CA CYS A 29 2.54 1.83 -5.53
C CYS A 29 1.25 2.18 -4.76
N LEU A 30 0.98 3.48 -4.55
CA LEU A 30 -0.24 3.92 -3.88
C LEU A 30 -1.47 3.61 -4.73
N ALA A 31 -1.46 4.02 -6.00
CA ALA A 31 -2.55 3.74 -6.93
C ALA A 31 -2.82 2.22 -7.04
N PHE A 32 -1.78 1.38 -6.97
CA PHE A 32 -1.96 -0.08 -6.97
C PHE A 32 -2.76 -0.59 -5.78
N VAL A 33 -2.41 -0.19 -4.55
CA VAL A 33 -3.11 -0.68 -3.36
C VAL A 33 -4.49 -0.05 -3.21
N GLU A 34 -4.66 1.20 -3.64
CA GLU A 34 -5.96 1.87 -3.71
C GLU A 34 -6.85 1.19 -4.74
N ASP A 35 -6.41 1.01 -5.99
CA ASP A 35 -7.17 0.28 -7.03
C ASP A 35 -7.53 -1.13 -6.58
N ALA A 36 -6.61 -1.83 -5.91
CA ALA A 36 -6.88 -3.16 -5.36
C ALA A 36 -8.07 -3.14 -4.40
N LEU A 37 -8.12 -2.19 -3.47
CA LEU A 37 -9.23 -2.09 -2.54
C LEU A 37 -10.49 -1.51 -3.20
N GLU A 38 -10.34 -0.44 -3.96
CA GLU A 38 -11.42 0.38 -4.51
C GLU A 38 -12.14 -0.31 -5.66
N ARG A 39 -11.42 -0.77 -6.69
CA ARG A 39 -12.02 -1.38 -7.88
C ARG A 39 -12.62 -2.73 -7.59
N SER A 40 -11.96 -3.53 -6.75
CA SER A 40 -12.49 -4.85 -6.38
C SER A 40 -13.76 -4.77 -5.54
N ASN A 41 -14.01 -3.63 -4.89
CA ASN A 41 -15.17 -3.44 -4.01
C ASN A 41 -16.14 -2.35 -4.46
N ASN A 42 -15.89 -1.66 -5.58
CA ASN A 42 -16.69 -0.53 -6.07
C ASN A 42 -16.85 0.57 -5.00
N ILE A 43 -15.73 0.97 -4.41
CA ILE A 43 -15.68 2.02 -3.39
C ILE A 43 -14.61 3.07 -3.71
N GLU A 44 -14.67 4.18 -3.02
CA GLU A 44 -13.63 5.21 -2.97
C GLU A 44 -13.29 5.48 -1.51
N ILE A 45 -11.99 5.46 -1.20
CA ILE A 45 -11.43 5.80 0.11
C ILE A 45 -10.84 7.22 0.08
N PHE A 46 -10.66 7.83 1.25
CA PHE A 46 -9.88 9.06 1.34
C PHE A 46 -8.39 8.70 1.31
N GLY A 47 -7.52 9.59 0.84
CA GLY A 47 -6.07 9.35 0.77
C GLY A 47 -5.31 10.64 0.50
N GLY A 48 -3.98 10.56 0.46
CA GLY A 48 -3.11 11.64 0.00
C GLY A 48 -2.63 11.40 -1.44
N ASP A 49 -1.89 12.35 -2.00
CA ASP A 49 -1.37 12.22 -3.38
C ASP A 49 -0.15 11.29 -3.46
N THR A 50 0.43 10.93 -2.31
CA THR A 50 1.63 10.09 -2.20
C THR A 50 1.48 9.07 -1.08
N ALA A 51 2.20 7.95 -1.16
CA ALA A 51 2.17 6.93 -0.11
C ALA A 51 2.59 7.50 1.25
N LYS A 52 3.52 8.46 1.28
CA LYS A 52 3.92 9.14 2.52
C LYS A 52 2.80 10.01 3.09
N GLU A 53 2.10 10.77 2.26
CA GLU A 53 0.97 11.61 2.71
C GLU A 53 -0.17 10.74 3.23
N SER A 54 -0.53 9.67 2.52
CA SER A 54 -1.51 8.68 2.99
C SER A 54 -1.09 8.04 4.33
N ALA A 55 0.20 7.68 4.49
CA ALA A 55 0.71 7.15 5.76
C ALA A 55 0.52 8.12 6.94
N VAL A 56 0.69 9.44 6.70
CA VAL A 56 0.47 10.47 7.72
C VAL A 56 -1.02 10.64 8.02
N LEU A 57 -1.86 10.74 6.99
CA LEU A 57 -3.31 10.86 7.15
C LEU A 57 -3.92 9.69 7.91
N TYR A 58 -3.43 8.48 7.65
CA TYR A 58 -3.88 7.26 8.32
C TYR A 58 -3.19 6.97 9.66
N GLU A 59 -2.21 7.78 10.06
CA GLU A 59 -1.43 7.59 11.30
C GLU A 59 -0.69 6.23 11.34
N ALA A 60 -0.11 5.80 10.22
CA ALA A 60 0.51 4.48 10.06
C ALA A 60 1.56 4.13 11.12
N SER A 61 2.28 5.13 11.64
CA SER A 61 3.31 4.94 12.68
C SER A 61 2.75 4.45 14.02
N MET A 62 1.43 4.49 14.22
CA MET A 62 0.79 4.05 15.46
C MET A 62 0.74 2.53 15.60
N GLN A 63 0.91 1.78 14.50
CA GLN A 63 0.94 0.32 14.53
C GLN A 63 2.23 -0.21 13.93
N THR A 64 2.91 -1.08 14.68
CA THR A 64 4.17 -1.69 14.28
C THR A 64 4.11 -3.21 14.47
N GLY A 65 5.19 -3.91 14.15
CA GLY A 65 5.22 -5.38 14.18
C GLY A 65 4.65 -6.01 12.91
N ILE A 66 4.27 -7.29 13.00
CA ILE A 66 3.81 -8.06 11.84
C ILE A 66 2.43 -7.56 11.40
N PRO A 67 2.28 -7.07 10.16
CA PRO A 67 1.02 -6.51 9.68
C PRO A 67 -0.07 -7.59 9.52
N PRO A 68 -1.26 -7.41 10.12
CA PRO A 68 -2.40 -8.31 9.88
C PRO A 68 -2.80 -8.32 8.39
N LYS A 69 -3.43 -9.41 7.94
CA LYS A 69 -3.98 -9.53 6.59
C LYS A 69 -4.96 -8.37 6.30
N GLY A 70 -4.89 -7.78 5.11
CA GLY A 70 -5.78 -6.71 4.67
C GLY A 70 -5.37 -5.30 5.11
N THR A 71 -4.23 -5.15 5.79
CA THR A 71 -3.71 -3.83 6.18
C THR A 71 -2.85 -3.22 5.08
N PHE A 72 -2.80 -1.89 5.02
CA PHE A 72 -1.79 -1.19 4.22
C PHE A 72 -0.53 -1.00 5.05
N VAL A 73 0.61 -1.29 4.45
CA VAL A 73 1.93 -1.32 5.09
C VAL A 73 2.80 -0.25 4.44
N PHE A 74 3.26 0.72 5.23
CA PHE A 74 3.88 1.95 4.73
C PHE A 74 5.36 2.04 5.06
N TYR A 75 6.09 2.69 4.16
CA TYR A 75 7.52 2.93 4.25
C TYR A 75 7.85 4.36 3.87
N ASP A 76 8.87 4.93 4.50
CA ASP A 76 9.55 6.11 4.00
C ASP A 76 10.38 5.70 2.79
N CYS A 77 10.29 6.44 1.69
CA CYS A 77 11.10 6.21 0.50
C CYS A 77 11.35 7.57 -0.16
N PHE A 78 12.60 8.02 -0.07
CA PHE A 78 13.01 9.30 -0.63
C PHE A 78 13.53 9.11 -2.05
N GLY A 79 13.17 10.02 -2.94
CA GLY A 79 13.60 9.97 -4.33
C GLY A 79 13.50 11.33 -4.98
N VAL A 80 14.09 11.44 -6.17
CA VAL A 80 14.02 12.66 -6.99
C VAL A 80 12.98 12.47 -8.09
N ILE A 81 11.99 13.36 -8.15
CA ILE A 81 11.04 13.47 -9.25
C ILE A 81 11.03 14.93 -9.70
N LYS A 82 11.24 15.18 -11.00
CA LYS A 82 11.31 16.55 -11.58
C LYS A 82 12.24 17.49 -10.79
N ASP A 83 13.45 17.00 -10.48
CA ASP A 83 14.48 17.70 -9.71
C ASP A 83 14.15 18.01 -8.24
N GLU A 84 12.99 17.57 -7.74
CA GLU A 84 12.62 17.69 -6.33
C GLU A 84 12.91 16.39 -5.57
N ARG A 85 13.77 16.48 -4.54
CA ARG A 85 13.99 15.38 -3.61
C ARG A 85 13.00 15.44 -2.45
N LYS A 86 12.04 14.52 -2.43
CA LYS A 86 11.01 14.41 -1.38
C LYS A 86 10.87 12.96 -0.92
N ASN A 87 10.25 12.78 0.25
CA ASN A 87 9.73 11.48 0.67
C ASN A 87 8.40 11.22 -0.03
N TRP A 88 8.43 10.39 -1.07
CA TRP A 88 7.23 9.95 -1.78
C TRP A 88 6.55 8.78 -1.05
N GLY A 89 7.33 8.06 -0.23
CA GLY A 89 6.89 6.88 0.49
C GLY A 89 6.78 5.66 -0.42
N HIS A 90 6.49 4.53 0.20
CA HIS A 90 6.11 3.29 -0.49
C HIS A 90 5.02 2.57 0.33
N VAL A 91 4.17 1.81 -0.33
CA VAL A 91 3.07 1.08 0.31
C VAL A 91 2.85 -0.30 -0.31
N GLY A 92 2.41 -1.25 0.50
CA GLY A 92 1.91 -2.56 0.06
C GLY A 92 0.68 -3.01 0.83
N LEU A 93 -0.04 -3.98 0.29
CA LEU A 93 -1.19 -4.62 0.91
C LEU A 93 -0.74 -5.92 1.59
N SER A 94 -0.95 -6.05 2.90
CA SER A 94 -0.64 -7.28 3.63
C SER A 94 -1.56 -8.42 3.19
N VAL A 95 -0.96 -9.53 2.74
CA VAL A 95 -1.68 -10.78 2.43
C VAL A 95 -1.69 -11.74 3.63
N GLY A 96 -1.11 -11.32 4.77
CA GLY A 96 -0.99 -12.10 6.00
C GLY A 96 0.40 -12.71 6.19
N ASN A 97 0.66 -13.22 7.40
CA ASN A 97 1.92 -13.92 7.76
C ASN A 97 3.21 -13.11 7.48
N GLY A 98 3.14 -11.78 7.53
CA GLY A 98 4.28 -10.90 7.25
C GLY A 98 4.57 -10.68 5.76
N GLU A 99 3.77 -11.24 4.87
CA GLU A 99 3.88 -11.01 3.42
C GLU A 99 3.02 -9.82 3.00
N ILE A 100 3.55 -9.01 2.08
CA ILE A 100 2.79 -7.95 1.43
C ILE A 100 2.89 -8.12 -0.08
N ILE A 101 1.80 -7.82 -0.78
CA ILE A 101 1.80 -7.62 -2.23
C ILE A 101 1.91 -6.13 -2.52
N HIS A 102 2.83 -5.75 -3.40
CA HIS A 102 3.08 -4.34 -3.73
C HIS A 102 3.64 -4.20 -5.14
N ALA A 103 3.51 -2.99 -5.70
CA ALA A 103 4.14 -2.62 -6.96
C ALA A 103 5.46 -1.89 -6.68
N TRP A 104 6.56 -2.42 -7.20
CA TRP A 104 7.89 -1.80 -7.12
C TRP A 104 8.43 -1.54 -8.54
N ASP A 105 9.25 -2.46 -9.05
CA ASP A 105 9.59 -2.61 -10.47
C ASP A 105 8.49 -3.36 -11.24
N LYS A 106 7.87 -4.31 -10.55
CA LYS A 106 6.67 -5.04 -10.94
C LYS A 106 5.82 -5.32 -9.70
N VAL A 107 4.61 -5.83 -9.90
CA VAL A 107 3.80 -6.37 -8.81
C VAL A 107 4.44 -7.66 -8.31
N ARG A 108 4.72 -7.71 -7.01
CA ARG A 108 5.47 -8.80 -6.36
C ARG A 108 5.01 -8.98 -4.92
N ILE A 109 5.35 -10.14 -4.37
CA ILE A 109 5.14 -10.45 -2.95
C ILE A 109 6.51 -10.55 -2.31
N ASP A 110 6.70 -9.79 -1.23
CA ASP A 110 7.88 -9.85 -0.38
C ASP A 110 7.45 -9.84 1.09
N HIS A 111 8.32 -10.36 1.95
CA HIS A 111 8.12 -10.14 3.38
C HIS A 111 8.31 -8.65 3.70
N PHE A 112 7.46 -8.10 4.58
CA PHE A 112 7.37 -6.66 4.79
C PHE A 112 8.72 -6.00 5.19
N LEU A 113 9.59 -6.69 5.91
CA LEU A 113 10.94 -6.18 6.22
C LEU A 113 11.97 -6.38 5.10
N GLU A 114 11.75 -7.31 4.18
CA GLU A 114 12.66 -7.53 3.04
C GLU A 114 12.52 -6.43 1.98
N VAL A 115 11.41 -5.69 1.99
CA VAL A 115 11.20 -4.49 1.17
C VAL A 115 12.30 -3.45 1.38
N GLU A 116 12.81 -3.31 2.61
CA GLU A 116 13.91 -2.38 2.94
C GLU A 116 15.24 -2.77 2.27
N LYS A 117 15.35 -3.99 1.74
CA LYS A 117 16.56 -4.50 1.10
C LYS A 117 16.50 -4.45 -0.42
N LEU A 118 15.35 -4.10 -1.00
CA LEU A 118 15.17 -4.03 -2.45
C LEU A 118 16.15 -3.04 -3.09
N SER A 119 16.57 -3.38 -4.31
CA SER A 119 17.33 -2.46 -5.15
C SER A 119 16.44 -1.29 -5.56
N THR A 120 16.99 -0.09 -5.48
CA THR A 120 16.31 1.15 -5.86
C THR A 120 16.82 1.66 -7.19
N ALA A 121 16.00 2.44 -7.89
CA ALA A 121 16.44 3.19 -9.04
C ALA A 121 17.49 4.26 -8.63
N PRO A 122 18.36 4.71 -9.54
CA PRO A 122 19.29 5.80 -9.25
C PRO A 122 18.58 7.03 -8.68
N GLY A 123 19.12 7.61 -7.60
CA GLY A 123 18.55 8.77 -6.93
C GLY A 123 17.48 8.46 -5.89
N TRP A 124 17.15 7.17 -5.67
CA TRP A 124 16.20 6.73 -4.64
C TRP A 124 16.90 6.04 -3.47
N ASP A 125 16.50 6.43 -2.26
CA ASP A 125 16.87 5.76 -1.02
C ASP A 125 16.10 4.45 -0.86
N LYS A 126 16.68 3.50 -0.13
CA LYS A 126 15.98 2.27 0.24
C LYS A 126 14.75 2.57 1.10
N PRO A 127 13.64 1.82 0.93
CA PRO A 127 12.47 1.95 1.80
C PRO A 127 12.84 1.73 3.27
N LYS A 128 12.15 2.43 4.17
CA LYS A 128 12.25 2.24 5.62
C LYS A 128 10.87 2.09 6.23
N PHE A 129 10.63 1.01 6.94
CA PHE A 129 9.32 0.68 7.50
C PHE A 129 8.85 1.78 8.47
N ILE A 130 7.62 2.28 8.24
CA ILE A 130 6.94 3.25 9.12
C ILE A 130 6.03 2.51 10.09
N GLY A 131 5.19 1.62 9.55
CA GLY A 131 4.10 0.99 10.27
C GLY A 131 3.01 0.50 9.31
N TRP A 132 1.89 0.03 9.87
CA TRP A 132 0.76 -0.46 9.10
C TRP A 132 -0.55 0.17 9.56
N VAL A 133 -1.59 0.10 8.74
CA VAL A 133 -2.90 0.71 9.02
C VAL A 133 -3.99 -0.34 8.87
N PRO A 134 -4.86 -0.52 9.89
CA PRO A 134 -6.00 -1.41 9.77
C PRO A 134 -6.99 -0.91 8.72
N LEU A 135 -7.62 -1.83 7.99
CA LEU A 135 -8.61 -1.48 6.97
C LEU A 135 -9.76 -0.62 7.51
N ALA A 136 -10.14 -0.81 8.77
CA ALA A 136 -11.15 0.02 9.43
C ALA A 136 -10.81 1.53 9.42
N ARG A 137 -9.52 1.90 9.53
CA ARG A 137 -9.05 3.29 9.49
C ARG A 137 -9.05 3.83 8.06
N ILE A 138 -8.59 3.02 7.11
CA ILE A 138 -8.56 3.36 5.67
C ILE A 138 -9.98 3.58 5.14
N MET A 139 -10.93 2.79 5.61
CA MET A 139 -12.34 2.86 5.22
C MET A 139 -13.16 3.85 6.07
N GLU A 140 -12.54 4.80 6.77
CA GLU A 140 -13.31 5.86 7.40
C GLU A 140 -13.91 6.79 6.33
N GLY A 141 -15.24 6.92 6.32
CA GLY A 141 -15.93 7.82 5.39
C GLY A 141 -15.97 7.38 3.92
N PHE A 142 -15.57 6.14 3.61
CA PHE A 142 -15.60 5.61 2.24
C PHE A 142 -17.00 5.68 1.61
N GLN A 143 -17.04 5.80 0.29
CA GLN A 143 -18.28 5.91 -0.48
C GLN A 143 -18.33 4.85 -1.58
N SER A 144 -19.53 4.47 -2.01
CA SER A 144 -19.67 3.61 -3.19
C SER A 144 -19.33 4.40 -4.46
N LYS A 145 -18.60 3.76 -5.38
CA LYS A 145 -18.20 4.34 -6.66
C LYS A 145 -18.24 3.27 -7.75
N VAL A 146 -18.78 3.63 -8.91
CA VAL A 146 -18.81 2.75 -10.09
C VAL A 146 -17.66 3.15 -11.00
N TYR A 147 -16.76 2.21 -11.29
CA TYR A 147 -15.56 2.38 -12.11
C TYR A 147 -15.79 1.98 -13.58
#